data_AF-A0A2N9MB00-F1
#
_entry.id   AF-A0A2N9MB00-F1
#
_cell.length_a   1.000
_cell.length_b   1.000
_cell.length_c   1.000
_cell.angle_alpha   90.00
_cell.angle_beta   90.00
_cell.angle_gamma   90.00
#
_symmetry.space_group_name_H-M   'P 1'
#
loop_
_entity.id
_entity.type
_entity.pdbx_description
1 polymer ?
#
loop_
_entity_poly.entity_id
_entity_poly.type
_entity_poly.pdbx_seq_one_letter_code
_entity_poly.pdbx_strand_id
1 'polypeptide(L)' 'MAHRQLRCRVEHALAAGGLVFAESKTADFLALDARTGRTLWQFQAGAEIPSSPISYGVNGKQYVAVSSAGVLYTFALPE' A
#
# COMPACT_ATOMS: atom_id res chain seq x y z
N MET A 1 -5.78 26.23 14.71
CA MET A 1 -5.52 24.77 14.57
C MET A 1 -4.89 24.54 13.21
N ALA A 2 -3.59 24.24 13.17
CA ALA A 2 -2.86 24.05 11.92
C ALA A 2 -3.06 22.61 11.42
N HIS A 3 -3.79 22.45 10.32
CA HIS A 3 -3.83 21.20 9.59
C HIS A 3 -2.45 20.94 8.99
N ARG A 4 -1.67 20.07 9.62
CA ARG A 4 -0.45 19.53 9.02
C ARG A 4 -0.86 18.53 7.94
N GLN A 5 -1.11 19.01 6.72
CA GLN A 5 -1.20 18.12 5.56
C GLN A 5 0.19 17.53 5.31
N LEU A 6 0.41 16.30 5.79
CA LEU A 6 1.48 15.47 5.26
C LEU A 6 1.09 15.13 3.83
N ARG A 7 1.52 15.97 2.88
CA ARG A 7 1.38 15.73 1.45
C ARG A 7 2.35 14.62 1.06
N CYS A 8 1.96 13.38 1.30
CA CYS A 8 2.53 12.26 0.57
C CYS A 8 1.84 12.26 -0.81
N ARG A 9 2.60 12.52 -1.87
CA ARG A 9 2.04 12.47 -3.22
C ARG A 9 1.85 11.00 -3.59
N VAL A 10 0.62 10.52 -3.43
CA VAL A 10 0.20 9.18 -3.85
C VAL A 10 0.03 9.21 -5.35
N GLU A 11 0.77 8.37 -6.07
CA GLU A 11 0.66 8.26 -7.53
C GLU A 11 -0.42 7.23 -7.91
N HIS A 12 -0.46 6.09 -7.21
CA HIS A 12 -1.50 5.07 -7.39
C HIS A 12 -2.05 4.58 -6.05
N ALA A 13 -3.30 4.09 -6.08
CA ALA A 13 -3.94 3.52 -4.91
C ALA A 13 -4.87 2.38 -5.31
N LEU A 14 -5.00 1.39 -4.42
CA LEU A 14 -5.88 0.24 -4.56
C LEU A 14 -6.81 0.14 -3.35
N ALA A 15 -8.11 0.06 -3.58
CA ALA A 15 -9.09 -0.17 -2.52
C ALA A 15 -9.56 -1.64 -2.53
N ALA A 16 -9.42 -2.33 -1.39
CA ALA A 16 -9.91 -3.71 -1.24
C ALA A 16 -10.18 -4.04 0.23
N GLY A 17 -11.29 -4.74 0.51
CA GLY A 17 -11.58 -5.25 1.86
C GLY A 17 -11.68 -4.17 2.95
N GLY A 18 -12.07 -2.94 2.62
CA GLY A 18 -12.12 -1.82 3.57
C GLY A 18 -10.77 -1.14 3.84
N LEU A 19 -9.74 -1.49 3.06
CA LEU A 19 -8.41 -0.90 3.12
C LEU A 19 -8.11 -0.12 1.83
N VAL A 20 -7.25 0.88 1.95
CA VAL A 20 -6.58 1.54 0.82
C VAL A 20 -5.09 1.26 0.90
N PHE A 21 -4.54 0.68 -0.16
CA PHE A 21 -3.11 0.50 -0.34
C PHE A 21 -2.56 1.63 -1.20
N ALA A 22 -1.46 2.23 -0.76
CA ALA A 22 -0.83 3.35 -1.45
C ALA A 22 0.69 3.30 -1.28
N GLU A 23 1.40 3.66 -2.33
CA GLU A 23 2.85 3.83 -2.29
C GLU A 23 3.27 5.31 -2.18
N SER A 24 4.45 5.52 -1.60
CA SER A 24 5.12 6.81 -1.53
C SER A 24 6.37 6.85 -2.41
N LYS A 25 6.78 8.06 -2.79
CA LYS A 25 8.07 8.30 -3.46
C LYS A 25 9.29 7.97 -2.59
N THR A 26 9.10 7.87 -1.28
CA THR A 26 10.14 7.44 -0.33
C THR A 26 10.15 5.92 -0.14
N ALA A 27 9.58 5.18 -1.09
CA ALA A 27 9.58 3.73 -1.12
C ALA A 27 8.80 3.09 0.04
N ASP A 28 7.80 3.81 0.57
CA ASP A 28 6.86 3.25 1.53
C ASP A 28 5.68 2.64 0.80
N PHE A 29 5.24 1.48 1.27
CA PHE A 29 3.98 0.86 0.91
C PHE A 29 3.09 0.83 2.15
N LEU A 30 1.94 1.49 2.05
CA LEU A 30 1.06 1.77 3.17
C LEU A 30 -0.25 0.99 3.00
N ALA A 31 -0.79 0.50 4.12
CA ALA A 31 -2.19 0.10 4.21
C ALA A 31 -2.92 1.07 5.15
N LEU A 32 -3.97 1.70 4.63
CA LEU A 32 -4.77 2.70 5.32
C LEU A 32 -6.18 2.15 5.56
N ASP A 33 -6.79 2.52 6.69
CA ASP A 33 -8.22 2.35 6.89
C ASP A 33 -8.99 3.20 5.86
N ALA A 34 -9.84 2.59 5.03
CA ALA A 34 -10.47 3.29 3.91
C ALA A 34 -11.46 4.39 4.33
N ARG A 35 -11.98 4.33 5.56
CA ARG A 35 -12.96 5.30 6.07
C ARG A 35 -12.29 6.52 6.68
N THR A 36 -11.18 6.31 7.38
CA THR A 36 -10.51 7.34 8.19
C THR A 36 -9.21 7.84 7.55
N GLY A 37 -8.64 7.09 6.62
CA GLY A 37 -7.33 7.35 6.03
C GLY A 37 -6.16 7.10 7.00
N ARG A 38 -6.43 6.53 8.19
CA ARG A 38 -5.37 6.26 9.17
C ARG A 38 -4.49 5.11 8.70
N THR A 39 -3.18 5.30 8.74
CA THR A 39 -2.21 4.22 8.50
C THR A 39 -2.38 3.11 9.53
N LEU A 40 -2.60 1.89 9.04
CA LEU A 40 -2.70 0.67 9.85
C LEU A 40 -1.41 -0.14 9.77
N TRP A 41 -0.71 -0.09 8.63
CA TRP A 41 0.52 -0.81 8.40
C TRP A 41 1.39 -0.08 7.36
N GLN A 42 2.69 -0.30 7.43
CA GLN A 42 3.69 0.27 6.54
C GLN A 42 4.82 -0.73 6.32
N PHE A 43 5.31 -0.78 5.09
CA PHE A 43 6.51 -1.48 4.68
C PHE A 43 7.41 -0.57 3.88
N GLN A 44 8.72 -0.68 4.10
CA GLN A 44 9.72 0.07 3.37
C GLN A 44 10.40 -0.88 2.37
N ALA A 45 10.22 -0.63 1.07
CA ALA A 45 10.66 -1.53 0.00
C ALA A 45 12.16 -1.42 -0.38
N GLY A 46 12.91 -0.54 0.27
CA GLY A 46 14.32 -0.23 -0.02
C GLY A 46 14.53 0.70 -1.21
N ALA A 47 13.62 0.69 -2.19
CA ALA A 47 13.71 1.48 -3.42
C ALA A 47 12.34 1.91 -3.94
N GLU A 48 12.31 2.90 -4.84
CA GLU A 48 11.07 3.46 -5.41
C GLU A 48 10.11 2.36 -5.90
N ILE A 49 8.82 2.61 -5.68
CA ILE A 49 7.73 1.77 -6.16
C ILE A 49 7.11 2.48 -7.38
N PRO A 50 7.51 2.15 -8.61
CA PRO A 50 7.01 2.83 -9.80
C PRO A 50 5.65 2.27 -10.28
N SER A 51 5.18 1.15 -9.71
CA SER A 51 4.02 0.40 -10.19
C SER A 51 2.80 0.57 -9.29
N SER A 52 1.61 0.60 -9.90
CA SER A 52 0.36 0.45 -9.16
C SER A 52 0.30 -0.91 -8.44
N PRO A 53 -0.14 -0.96 -7.18
CA PRO A 53 -0.37 -2.21 -6.48
C PRO A 53 -1.58 -2.95 -7.07
N ILE A 54 -1.56 -4.28 -6.99
CA ILE A 54 -2.68 -5.14 -7.43
C ILE A 54 -3.16 -6.03 -6.29
N SER A 55 -4.44 -6.40 -6.30
CA SER A 55 -5.02 -7.40 -5.39
C SER A 55 -5.51 -8.60 -6.19
N TYR A 56 -5.27 -9.80 -5.67
CA TYR A 56 -5.72 -11.07 -6.26
C TYR A 56 -6.04 -12.11 -5.18
N GLY A 57 -6.79 -13.14 -5.54
CA GLY A 57 -7.17 -14.22 -4.63
C GLY A 57 -6.55 -15.55 -5.05
N VAL A 58 -6.05 -16.31 -4.07
CA VAL A 58 -5.60 -17.71 -4.26
C VAL A 58 -6.17 -18.55 -3.13
N ASN A 59 -6.94 -19.59 -3.48
CA ASN A 59 -7.56 -20.50 -2.51
C ASN A 59 -8.36 -19.78 -1.40
N GLY A 60 -9.11 -18.74 -1.76
CA GLY A 60 -9.91 -17.96 -0.81
C GLY A 60 -9.12 -16.94 0.02
N LYS A 61 -7.79 -16.90 -0.10
CA LYS A 61 -6.93 -15.91 0.57
C LYS A 61 -6.62 -14.75 -0.36
N GLN A 62 -6.79 -13.53 0.13
CA GLN A 62 -6.48 -12.31 -0.60
C GLN A 62 -5.00 -11.95 -0.43
N TYR A 63 -4.36 -11.57 -1.54
CA TYR A 63 -2.99 -11.11 -1.61
C TYR A 63 -2.94 -9.74 -2.27
N VAL A 64 -1.94 -8.96 -1.88
CA VAL A 64 -1.62 -7.67 -2.50
C VAL A 64 -0.17 -7.72 -2.95
N ALA A 65 0.09 -7.37 -4.21
CA ALA A 65 1.44 -7.35 -4.77
C ALA A 65 1.82 -5.99 -5.33
N VAL A 66 3.12 -5.70 -5.22
CA VAL A 66 3.73 -4.45 -5.64
C VAL A 66 5.18 -4.70 -6.06
N SER A 67 5.67 -3.98 -7.07
CA SER A 67 7.05 -4.13 -7.56
C SER A 67 7.91 -2.92 -7.21
N SER A 68 9.15 -3.18 -6.82
CA SER A 68 10.16 -2.16 -6.53
C SER A 68 11.53 -2.65 -6.98
N ALA A 69 12.23 -1.85 -7.79
CA ALA A 69 13.57 -2.13 -8.29
C ALA A 69 13.79 -3.58 -8.82
N GLY A 70 12.80 -4.13 -9.53
CA GLY A 70 12.88 -5.49 -10.09
C GLY A 70 12.55 -6.62 -9.10
N VAL A 71 12.16 -6.30 -7.87
CA VAL A 71 11.67 -7.25 -6.87
C VAL A 71 10.15 -7.16 -6.77
N LEU A 72 9.48 -8.31 -6.74
CA LEU A 72 8.06 -8.41 -6.48
C LEU A 72 7.83 -8.74 -5.00
N TYR A 73 7.13 -7.85 -4.29
CA TYR A 73 6.66 -8.09 -2.94
C TYR A 73 5.21 -8.56 -2.96
N THR A 74 4.86 -9.48 -2.08
CA THR A 74 3.50 -9.98 -1.92
C THR A 74 3.15 -10.06 -0.44
N PHE A 75 2.00 -9.49 -0.08
CA PHE A 75 1.52 -9.38 1.29
C PHE A 75 0.15 -10.04 1.41
N ALA A 76 -0.10 -10.68 2.55
CA ALA A 76 -1.39 -11.20 2.96
C ALA A 76 -1.49 -11.14 4.49
N LEU A 77 -2.71 -11.18 5.01
CA LEU A 77 -2.91 -11.32 6.44
C LEU A 77 -2.41 -12.69 6.93
N PRO A 78 -1.87 -12.77 8.16
CA PRO A 78 -1.62 -14.05 8.81
C PRO A 78 -2.94 -14.83 8.95
N GLU A 79 -2.82 -16.16 9.06
CA GLU A 79 -3.95 -17.03 9.39
C GLU A 79 -4.47 -16.76 10.81
#